data_AF-A0A960TX59-F1
#
_entry.id   AF-A0A960TX59-F1
#
_cell.length_a   1.000
_cell.length_b   1.000
_cell.length_c   1.000
_cell.angle_alpha   90.00
_cell.angle_beta   90.00
_cell.angle_gamma   90.00
#
_symmetry.space_group_name_H-M   'P 1'
#
loop_
_entity.id
_entity.type
_entity.pdbx_description
1 polymer ?
#
loop_
_entity_poly.entity_id
_entity_poly.type
_entity_poly.pdbx_seq_one_letter_code
_entity_poly.pdbx_strand_id
1 'polypeptide(L)'
;NDDAQRVALVETKTIDGGSAVGSPTPLQRFQLTTHLGSACLELNETADVITYEEYYPFGMTSFHSATTSVPKRYRYTGKERDDESGLYYHGARYYAPWLARWTAADPSGMKDETNRYTYVRNNPIILFDPNGLEGYQSIYGPGLAPKTDFELP
;
A
#
# COMPACT_ATOMS: atom_id res chain seq x y z
N ASN A 1 4.19 12.66 14.69
CA ASN A 1 2.81 12.20 14.37
C ASN A 1 3.01 11.07 13.39
N ASP A 2 2.97 9.85 13.91
CA ASP A 2 3.57 8.66 13.27
C ASP A 2 2.74 8.12 12.09
N ASP A 3 1.63 8.80 11.77
CA ASP A 3 0.68 8.42 10.73
C ASP A 3 0.96 9.05 9.36
N ALA A 4 1.95 9.93 9.23
CA ALA A 4 2.21 10.63 7.96
C ALA A 4 2.86 9.69 6.92
N GLN A 5 3.79 8.83 7.34
CA GLN A 5 4.48 7.93 6.42
C GLN A 5 5.08 6.77 7.21
N ARG A 6 4.86 5.53 6.72
CA ARG A 6 5.52 4.36 7.31
C ARG A 6 6.99 4.40 6.92
N VAL A 7 7.84 4.71 7.89
CA VAL A 7 9.31 4.72 7.70
C VAL A 7 9.89 3.35 8.05
N ALA A 8 9.31 2.64 9.02
CA ALA A 8 9.75 1.32 9.44
C ALA A 8 8.58 0.42 9.87
N LEU A 9 8.69 -0.88 9.59
CA LEU A 9 7.84 -1.93 10.15
C LEU A 9 8.70 -2.87 10.99
N VAL A 10 8.17 -3.30 12.13
CA VAL A 10 8.81 -4.32 12.97
C VAL A 10 7.85 -5.49 13.07
N GLU A 11 8.28 -6.65 12.56
CA GLU A 11 7.48 -7.87 12.51
C GLU A 11 8.18 -8.98 13.29
N THR A 12 7.46 -9.71 14.12
CA THR A 12 8.02 -10.83 14.87
C THR A 12 7.29 -12.10 14.47
N LYS A 13 8.00 -13.07 13.87
CA LYS A 13 7.43 -14.37 13.53
C LYS A 13 7.38 -15.24 14.79
N THR A 14 6.18 -15.44 15.33
CA THR A 14 5.96 -16.23 16.56
C THR A 14 5.56 -17.68 16.27
N ILE A 15 5.06 -17.97 15.07
CA ILE A 15 4.63 -19.30 14.64
C ILE A 15 5.27 -19.61 13.28
N ASP A 16 5.83 -20.81 13.13
CA ASP A 16 6.33 -21.33 11.87
C ASP A 16 5.79 -22.74 11.62
N GLY A 17 5.10 -22.96 10.50
CA GLY A 17 4.50 -24.25 10.16
C GLY A 17 3.58 -24.81 11.24
N GLY A 18 2.89 -23.95 12.01
CA GLY A 18 2.01 -24.35 13.12
C GLY A 18 2.71 -24.62 14.46
N SER A 19 4.03 -24.50 14.53
CA SER A 19 4.81 -24.63 15.76
C SER A 19 5.23 -23.26 16.30
N ALA A 20 5.22 -23.11 17.63
CA ALA A 20 5.75 -21.90 18.26
C ALA A 20 7.25 -21.78 18.02
N VAL A 21 7.71 -20.59 17.64
CA VAL A 21 9.13 -20.28 17.48
C VAL A 21 9.73 -20.08 18.88
N GLY A 22 10.69 -20.93 19.26
CA GLY A 22 11.24 -20.94 20.63
C GLY A 22 12.03 -19.68 21.02
N SER A 23 12.56 -18.94 20.05
CA SER A 23 13.22 -17.66 20.26
C SER A 23 12.95 -16.73 19.07
N PRO A 24 11.79 -16.05 19.04
CA PRO A 24 11.40 -15.25 17.89
C PRO A 24 12.25 -13.97 17.82
N THR A 25 12.89 -13.74 16.68
CA THR A 25 13.67 -12.53 16.40
C THR A 25 12.82 -11.52 15.62
N PRO A 26 12.81 -10.23 16.01
CA PRO A 26 12.15 -9.19 15.24
C PRO A 26 12.85 -8.98 13.89
N LEU A 27 12.09 -8.86 12.82
CA LEU A 27 12.51 -8.39 11.51
C LEU A 27 12.14 -6.90 11.41
N GLN A 28 13.15 -6.05 11.25
CA GLN A 28 12.97 -4.62 11.00
C GLN A 28 13.01 -4.37 9.49
N ARG A 29 12.06 -3.61 8.97
CA ARG A 29 11.95 -3.24 7.55
C ARG A 29 11.84 -1.74 7.41
N PHE A 30 12.91 -1.09 6.99
CA PHE A 30 12.90 0.32 6.64
C PHE A 30 12.39 0.48 5.21
N GLN A 31 11.31 1.23 5.01
CA GLN A 31 10.66 1.37 3.71
C GLN A 31 11.09 2.66 3.01
N LEU A 32 11.63 2.53 1.80
CA LEU A 32 11.89 3.65 0.90
C LEU A 32 10.79 3.67 -0.17
N THR A 33 10.13 4.81 -0.31
CA THR A 33 8.92 4.95 -1.11
C THR A 33 9.08 5.93 -2.27
N THR A 34 8.22 5.80 -3.29
CA THR A 34 8.07 6.81 -4.34
C THR A 34 7.37 8.08 -3.83
N HIS A 35 7.20 9.07 -4.71
CA HIS A 35 6.47 10.32 -4.43
C HIS A 35 4.98 10.14 -4.12
N LEU A 36 4.39 8.98 -4.48
CA LEU A 36 3.02 8.60 -4.11
C LEU A 36 2.97 7.63 -2.91
N GLY A 37 4.11 7.33 -2.30
CA GLY A 37 4.19 6.43 -1.15
C GLY A 37 4.19 4.94 -1.50
N SER A 38 4.40 4.57 -2.77
CA SER A 38 4.59 3.16 -3.12
C SER A 38 5.91 2.65 -2.56
N ALA A 39 5.92 1.59 -1.75
CA ALA A 39 7.13 1.05 -1.15
C ALA A 39 7.98 0.35 -2.22
N CYS A 40 9.15 0.86 -2.57
CA CYS A 40 10.01 0.27 -3.61
C CYS A 40 11.13 -0.58 -3.06
N LEU A 41 11.72 -0.19 -1.93
CA LEU A 41 12.86 -0.87 -1.34
C LEU A 41 12.64 -1.04 0.15
N GLU A 42 12.88 -2.24 0.67
CA GLU A 42 12.91 -2.53 2.09
C GLU A 42 14.32 -2.93 2.51
N LEU A 43 14.84 -2.29 3.55
CA LEU A 43 16.15 -2.55 4.12
C LEU A 43 16.03 -3.10 5.54
N ASN A 44 16.97 -3.93 5.96
CA ASN A 44 17.11 -4.35 7.35
C ASN A 44 17.90 -3.31 8.17
N GLU A 45 18.14 -3.61 9.45
CA GLU A 45 18.90 -2.77 10.37
C GLU A 45 20.37 -2.57 9.98
N THR A 46 20.94 -3.44 9.14
CA THR A 46 22.30 -3.33 8.58
C THR A 46 22.33 -2.69 7.20
N ALA A 47 21.19 -2.19 6.70
CA ALA A 47 20.99 -1.63 5.37
C ALA A 47 21.15 -2.62 4.20
N ASP A 48 21.05 -3.93 4.47
CA ASP A 48 20.95 -4.95 3.43
C ASP A 48 19.53 -4.98 2.84
N VAL A 49 19.44 -5.33 1.55
CA VAL A 49 18.17 -5.38 0.83
C VAL A 49 17.34 -6.60 1.26
N ILE A 50 16.15 -6.33 1.79
CA ILE A 50 15.14 -7.35 2.11
C ILE A 50 14.22 -7.59 0.91
N THR A 51 13.63 -6.52 0.37
CA THR A 51 12.78 -6.58 -0.82
C THR A 51 13.04 -5.40 -1.74
N TYR A 52 12.91 -5.63 -3.04
CA TYR A 52 12.86 -4.60 -4.08
C TYR A 52 11.64 -4.85 -4.96
N GLU A 53 10.87 -3.80 -5.26
CA GLU A 53 9.63 -3.90 -6.01
C GLU A 53 9.42 -2.65 -6.87
N GLU A 54 9.05 -2.89 -8.12
CA GLU A 54 8.66 -1.87 -9.08
C GLU A 54 7.19 -2.06 -9.47
N TYR A 55 6.55 -0.97 -9.90
CA TYR A 55 5.13 -0.95 -10.22
C TYR A 55 4.91 -0.38 -11.62
N TYR A 56 4.01 -1.02 -12.37
CA TYR A 56 3.32 -0.37 -13.49
C TYR A 56 2.50 0.83 -12.98
N PRO A 57 2.13 1.78 -13.88
CA PRO A 57 1.40 2.98 -13.48
C PRO A 57 0.17 2.73 -12.63
N PHE A 58 -0.58 1.66 -12.88
CA PHE A 58 -1.81 1.33 -12.15
C PHE A 58 -1.59 0.39 -10.95
N GLY A 59 -0.34 0.19 -10.51
CA GLY A 59 -0.03 -0.49 -9.25
C GLY A 59 0.11 -2.01 -9.31
N MET A 60 0.07 -2.60 -10.51
CA MET A 60 0.56 -3.98 -10.69
C MET A 60 2.08 -4.00 -10.50
N THR A 61 2.58 -5.02 -9.81
CA THR A 61 4.02 -5.28 -9.68
C THR A 61 4.62 -5.60 -11.04
N SER A 62 5.59 -4.82 -11.50
CA SER A 62 6.33 -5.06 -12.75
C SER A 62 7.58 -5.91 -12.53
N PHE A 63 8.22 -5.71 -11.38
CA PHE A 63 9.38 -6.47 -10.95
C PHE A 63 9.34 -6.65 -9.43
N HIS A 64 9.75 -7.82 -8.94
CA HIS A 64 9.84 -8.09 -7.52
C HIS A 64 11.00 -9.04 -7.22
N SER A 65 11.75 -8.71 -6.17
CA SER A 65 12.79 -9.55 -5.59
C SER A 65 12.70 -9.49 -4.08
N ALA A 66 12.89 -10.63 -3.41
CA ALA A 66 12.84 -10.73 -1.95
C ALA A 66 13.86 -11.75 -1.45
N THR A 67 14.51 -11.44 -0.33
CA THR A 67 15.46 -12.32 0.37
C THR A 67 14.87 -12.97 1.62
N THR A 68 13.64 -12.58 1.99
CA THR A 68 12.89 -13.10 3.14
C THR A 68 11.62 -13.84 2.69
N SER A 69 11.19 -14.82 3.47
CA SER A 69 9.91 -15.53 3.28
C SER A 69 8.73 -14.82 3.94
N VAL A 70 8.97 -13.78 4.75
CA VAL A 70 7.91 -12.99 5.37
C VAL A 70 7.35 -12.03 4.29
N PRO A 71 6.06 -12.09 3.95
CA PRO A 71 5.49 -11.32 2.85
C PRO A 71 5.44 -9.82 3.15
N LYS A 72 5.55 -9.02 2.10
CA LYS A 72 5.43 -7.56 2.16
C LYS A 72 3.97 -7.16 2.01
N ARG A 73 3.37 -6.62 3.08
CA ARG A 73 1.95 -6.26 3.14
C ARG A 73 1.63 -4.94 2.44
N TYR A 74 2.37 -3.89 2.76
CA TYR A 74 2.13 -2.55 2.20
C TYR A 74 2.99 -2.29 0.98
N ARG A 75 2.36 -1.99 -0.15
CA ARG A 75 3.01 -1.94 -1.47
C ARG A 75 2.68 -0.63 -2.20
N TYR A 76 1.85 -0.69 -3.24
CA TYR A 76 1.48 0.46 -4.07
C TYR A 76 0.69 1.52 -3.28
N THR A 77 1.10 2.79 -3.39
CA THR A 77 0.51 3.94 -2.67
C THR A 77 0.38 3.76 -1.15
N GLY A 78 1.24 2.92 -0.56
CA GLY A 78 1.22 2.61 0.87
C GLY A 78 0.00 1.81 1.32
N LYS A 79 -0.69 1.13 0.40
CA LYS A 79 -1.87 0.30 0.66
C LYS A 79 -1.50 -1.16 0.81
N GLU A 80 -2.26 -1.83 1.65
CA GLU A 80 -2.13 -3.26 1.87
C GLU A 80 -2.61 -4.01 0.64
N ARG A 81 -1.79 -4.94 0.16
CA ARG A 81 -2.15 -5.87 -0.90
C ARG A 81 -2.39 -7.24 -0.27
N ASP A 82 -3.56 -7.79 -0.53
CA ASP A 82 -3.88 -9.17 -0.22
C ASP A 82 -3.20 -10.07 -1.27
N ASP A 83 -2.33 -11.00 -0.84
CA ASP A 83 -1.54 -11.81 -1.76
C ASP A 83 -2.40 -12.91 -2.43
N GLU A 84 -3.47 -13.37 -1.77
CA GLU A 84 -4.40 -14.38 -2.25
C GLU A 84 -5.31 -13.85 -3.37
N SER A 85 -5.92 -12.67 -3.20
CA SER A 85 -6.78 -12.07 -4.23
C SER A 85 -6.04 -11.12 -5.17
N GLY A 86 -4.90 -10.60 -4.75
CA GLY A 86 -4.15 -9.53 -5.43
C GLY A 86 -4.75 -8.13 -5.25
N LEU A 87 -5.86 -7.98 -4.53
CA LEU A 87 -6.56 -6.71 -4.36
C LEU A 87 -5.83 -5.79 -3.37
N TYR A 88 -5.93 -4.48 -3.61
CA TYR A 88 -5.51 -3.47 -2.65
C TYR A 88 -6.68 -3.01 -1.79
N TYR A 89 -6.49 -2.97 -0.47
CA TYR A 89 -7.48 -2.43 0.45
C TYR A 89 -7.27 -0.93 0.67
N HIS A 90 -8.28 -0.12 0.35
CA HIS A 90 -8.24 1.34 0.51
C HIS A 90 -9.19 1.86 1.58
N GLY A 91 -9.80 1.01 2.41
CA GLY A 91 -10.80 1.43 3.39
C GLY A 91 -12.21 1.24 2.83
N ALA A 92 -12.69 2.20 2.04
CA ALA A 92 -14.07 2.15 1.50
C ALA A 92 -14.25 1.17 0.34
N ARG A 93 -13.18 0.86 -0.40
CA ARG A 93 -13.21 0.00 -1.60
C ARG A 93 -11.96 -0.88 -1.70
N TYR A 94 -12.12 -2.00 -2.41
CA TYR A 94 -11.00 -2.78 -2.92
C TYR A 94 -10.66 -2.34 -4.35
N TYR A 95 -9.38 -2.30 -4.66
CA TYR A 95 -8.85 -1.91 -5.96
C TYR A 95 -8.22 -3.11 -6.67
N ALA A 96 -8.58 -3.31 -7.94
CA ALA A 96 -8.06 -4.36 -8.80
C ALA A 96 -7.02 -3.76 -9.77
N PRO A 97 -5.71 -3.83 -9.45
CA PRO A 97 -4.67 -3.16 -10.23
C PRO A 97 -4.55 -3.69 -11.66
N TRP A 98 -4.86 -4.98 -11.89
CA TRP A 98 -4.85 -5.58 -13.23
C TRP A 98 -6.01 -5.12 -14.13
N LEU A 99 -7.07 -4.56 -13.56
CA LEU A 99 -8.16 -3.93 -14.29
C LEU A 99 -8.05 -2.41 -14.33
N ALA A 100 -7.10 -1.82 -13.60
CA ALA A 100 -6.98 -0.38 -13.41
C ALA A 100 -8.26 0.28 -12.84
N ARG A 101 -9.05 -0.45 -12.04
CA ARG A 101 -10.39 -0.02 -11.58
C ARG A 101 -10.73 -0.49 -10.16
N TRP A 102 -11.68 0.21 -9.55
CA TRP A 102 -12.33 -0.23 -8.31
C TRP A 102 -13.19 -1.47 -8.54
N THR A 103 -13.29 -2.33 -7.53
CA THR A 103 -14.16 -3.51 -7.58
C THR A 103 -15.62 -3.18 -7.25
N ALA A 104 -15.87 -2.01 -6.66
CA ALA A 104 -17.20 -1.52 -6.30
C ALA A 104 -17.40 -0.07 -6.72
N ALA A 105 -18.66 0.32 -6.96
CA ALA A 105 -19.01 1.70 -7.27
C ALA A 105 -18.73 2.63 -6.08
N ASP A 106 -18.21 3.82 -6.34
CA ASP A 106 -17.87 4.85 -5.35
C ASP A 106 -19.03 5.19 -4.41
N PRO A 107 -18.96 4.91 -3.09
CA PRO A 107 -20.06 5.18 -2.17
C PRO A 107 -20.31 6.69 -1.97
N SER A 108 -19.37 7.56 -2.32
CA SER A 108 -19.54 9.02 -2.28
C SER A 108 -20.37 9.58 -3.45
N GLY A 109 -20.77 8.72 -4.38
CA GLY A 109 -21.56 9.09 -5.56
C GLY A 109 -20.71 9.58 -6.71
N MET A 110 -21.10 10.68 -7.36
CA MET A 110 -20.39 11.27 -8.52
C MET A 110 -19.50 12.44 -8.10
N LYS A 111 -18.93 12.40 -6.89
CA LYS A 111 -18.14 13.51 -6.34
C LYS A 111 -16.81 13.70 -7.09
N ASP A 112 -16.13 12.59 -7.40
CA ASP A 112 -14.82 12.61 -8.07
C ASP A 112 -14.94 12.49 -9.60
N GLU A 113 -15.77 11.56 -10.08
CA GLU A 113 -16.05 11.34 -11.50
C GLU A 113 -17.47 10.81 -11.77
N THR A 114 -17.92 10.96 -13.01
CA THR A 114 -19.17 10.34 -13.50
C THR A 114 -19.09 8.81 -13.53
N ASN A 115 -17.89 8.25 -13.77
CA ASN A 115 -17.66 6.80 -13.73
C ASN A 115 -17.19 6.38 -12.33
N ARG A 116 -18.10 5.79 -11.57
CA ARG A 116 -17.90 5.38 -10.16
C ARG A 116 -16.90 4.25 -9.93
N TYR A 117 -16.26 3.75 -10.99
CA TYR A 117 -15.27 2.66 -10.93
C TYR A 117 -13.88 3.09 -11.40
N THR A 118 -13.69 4.33 -11.87
CA THR A 118 -12.37 4.82 -12.31
C THR A 118 -11.44 4.96 -11.12
N TYR A 119 -10.19 4.51 -11.28
CA TYR A 119 -9.14 4.79 -10.32
C TYR A 119 -8.46 6.13 -10.66
N VAL A 120 -8.49 7.07 -9.71
CA VAL A 120 -7.73 8.34 -9.71
C VAL A 120 -7.72 9.09 -11.04
N ARG A 121 -8.90 9.25 -11.65
CA ARG A 121 -9.10 9.97 -12.91
C ARG A 121 -8.23 9.49 -14.08
N ASN A 122 -7.89 8.20 -14.08
CA ASN A 122 -6.95 7.57 -15.02
C ASN A 122 -5.56 8.24 -15.07
N ASN A 123 -5.15 8.94 -14.00
CA ASN A 123 -3.84 9.59 -13.90
C ASN A 123 -3.06 9.14 -12.66
N PRO A 124 -2.71 7.85 -12.56
CA PRO A 124 -2.09 7.27 -11.37
C PRO A 124 -0.61 7.64 -11.20
N ILE A 125 -0.04 8.42 -12.12
CA ILE A 125 1.34 8.91 -12.02
C ILE A 125 1.46 10.07 -11.03
N ILE A 126 0.42 10.90 -10.92
CA ILE A 126 0.43 12.08 -10.03
C ILE A 126 -0.67 12.04 -8.97
N LEU A 127 -1.68 11.19 -9.15
CA LEU A 127 -2.81 11.04 -8.24
C LEU A 127 -2.77 9.69 -7.51
N PHE A 128 -3.25 9.68 -6.28
CA PHE A 128 -3.48 8.48 -5.47
C PHE A 128 -4.78 8.62 -4.68
N ASP A 129 -5.42 7.52 -4.30
CA ASP A 129 -6.64 7.54 -3.48
C ASP A 129 -6.35 6.98 -2.06
N PRO A 130 -6.34 7.83 -1.01
CA PRO A 130 -5.99 7.41 0.35
C PRO A 130 -7.12 6.69 1.09
N ASN A 131 -8.38 6.78 0.67
CA ASN A 131 -9.51 6.23 1.44
C ASN A 131 -10.51 5.45 0.58
N GLY A 132 -10.22 5.30 -0.70
CA GLY A 132 -11.10 4.66 -1.67
C GLY A 132 -12.33 5.51 -1.93
N LEU A 133 -12.24 6.85 -1.91
CA LEU A 133 -13.35 7.76 -2.18
C LEU A 133 -12.99 8.87 -3.17
N GLU A 134 -11.73 9.31 -3.23
CA GLU A 134 -11.34 10.45 -4.05
C GLU A 134 -9.84 10.44 -4.35
N GLY A 135 -9.46 10.74 -5.59
CA GLY A 135 -8.07 10.93 -5.98
C GLY A 135 -7.50 12.28 -5.54
N TYR A 136 -6.33 12.26 -4.89
CA TYR A 136 -5.58 13.44 -4.47
C TYR A 136 -4.27 13.54 -5.23
N GLN A 137 -3.87 14.77 -5.58
CA GLN A 137 -2.54 15.04 -6.10
C GLN A 137 -1.53 15.06 -4.96
N SER A 138 -0.41 14.36 -5.15
CA SER A 138 0.74 14.49 -4.25
C SER A 138 1.40 15.85 -4.49
N ILE A 139 0.96 16.89 -3.79
CA ILE A 139 1.59 18.23 -3.82
C ILE A 139 2.82 18.31 -2.90
N TYR A 140 2.96 17.39 -1.92
CA TYR A 140 4.06 17.38 -0.95
C TYR A 140 4.43 15.98 -0.40
N GLY A 141 4.03 14.89 -1.06
CA GLY A 141 4.19 13.51 -0.57
C GLY A 141 2.96 12.98 0.20
N PRO A 142 2.88 11.65 0.41
CA PRO A 142 1.68 10.96 0.93
C PRO A 142 1.28 11.35 2.37
N GLY A 143 2.18 11.97 3.15
CA GLY A 143 1.94 12.29 4.57
C GLY A 143 1.16 13.56 4.87
N LEU A 144 0.68 14.26 3.84
CA LEU A 144 -0.13 15.48 3.99
C LEU A 144 -1.51 15.34 3.34
N ALA A 145 -1.94 14.13 2.99
CA ALA A 145 -3.33 13.90 2.62
C ALA A 145 -4.22 14.30 3.81
N PRO A 146 -5.29 15.11 3.61
CA PRO A 146 -6.15 15.52 4.70
C PRO A 146 -6.78 14.28 5.34
N LYS A 147 -6.56 14.10 6.65
CA LYS A 147 -7.31 13.13 7.45
C LYS A 147 -8.77 13.60 7.39
N THR A 148 -9.63 12.83 6.74
CA THR A 148 -11.07 12.98 6.91
C THR A 148 -11.44 12.07 8.05
N ASP A 149 -11.81 12.68 9.17
CA ASP A 149 -12.25 12.00 10.38
C ASP A 149 -13.52 11.20 10.04
N PHE A 150 -13.36 9.93 9.71
CA PHE A 150 -14.45 8.97 9.69
C PHE A 150 -14.22 8.00 10.84
N GLU A 151 -14.59 8.45 12.05
CA GLU A 151 -14.87 7.53 13.14
C GLU A 151 -16.01 6.62 12.68
N LEU A 152 -15.72 5.33 12.52
CA LEU A 152 -16.79 4.33 12.45
C LEU A 152 -17.53 4.36 13.80
N PRO A 153 -18.88 4.30 13.82
CA PRO A 153 -19.64 4.18 15.05
C PRO A 153 -19.32 2.88 15.82
#